data_AF-B8HCP4-F1
#
_entry.id   AF-B8HCP4-F1
#
_cell.length_a   1.000
_cell.length_b   1.000
_cell.length_c   1.000
_cell.angle_alpha   90.00
_cell.angle_beta   90.00
_cell.angle_gamma   90.00
#
_symmetry.space_group_name_H-M   'P 1'
#
loop_
_entity.id
_entity.type
_entity.pdbx_description
1 polymer ?
#
loop_
_entity_poly.entity_id
_entity_poly.type
_entity_poly.pdbx_seq_one_letter_code
_entity_poly.pdbx_strand_id
1 'polypeptide(L)' 'MSAGLAVLSSGFRGFARYLSGVLGADAYAKYLEHHRASGHSGPPLTEREFWRDRTDRQDANPQGRCC' A
#
# COMPACT_ATOMS: atom_id res chain seq x y z
N MET A 1 3.76 35.34 7.74
CA MET A 1 3.97 34.16 8.62
C MET A 1 3.43 32.89 7.95
N SER A 2 3.94 32.52 6.77
CA SER A 2 3.33 31.43 5.97
C SER A 2 4.34 30.38 5.50
N ALA A 3 5.63 30.74 5.45
CA ALA A 3 6.71 29.82 5.08
C ALA A 3 6.91 28.69 6.10
N GLY A 4 6.78 28.97 7.41
CA GLY A 4 6.92 27.96 8.46
C GLY A 4 5.85 26.86 8.41
N LEU A 5 4.60 27.23 8.09
CA LEU A 5 3.50 26.27 7.90
C LEU A 5 3.70 25.40 6.64
N ALA A 6 4.26 25.97 5.57
CA ALA A 6 4.56 25.23 4.34
C ALA A 6 5.67 24.17 4.55
N VAL A 7 6.69 24.48 5.34
CA VAL A 7 7.77 23.53 5.68
C VAL A 7 7.25 22.43 6.61
N LEU A 8 6.46 22.78 7.63
CA LEU A 8 5.86 21.80 8.55
C LEU A 8 4.89 20.86 7.85
N SER A 9 4.03 21.39 6.96
CA SER A 9 3.10 20.56 6.18
C SER A 9 3.82 19.64 5.18
N SER A 10 4.91 20.10 4.59
CA SER A 10 5.76 19.28 3.70
C SER A 10 6.47 18.16 4.46
N GLY A 11 7.03 18.45 5.64
CA GLY A 11 7.66 17.46 6.51
C GLY A 11 6.66 16.41 7.02
N PHE A 12 5.47 16.85 7.43
CA PHE A 12 4.40 15.94 7.87
C PHE A 12 3.93 15.00 6.76
N ARG A 13 3.81 15.49 5.52
CA ARG A 13 3.42 14.67 4.36
C ARG A 13 4.47 13.61 4.03
N GLY A 14 5.76 13.94 4.17
CA GLY A 14 6.86 12.98 4.03
C GLY A 14 6.83 11.91 5.12
N PHE A 15 6.61 12.31 6.38
CA PHE A 15 6.49 11.37 7.50
C PHE A 15 5.26 10.45 7.38
N ALA A 16 4.11 10.99 6.97
CA ALA A 16 2.91 10.20 6.70
C ALA A 16 3.15 9.17 5.58
N ARG A 17 3.84 9.56 4.49
CA ARG A 17 4.21 8.64 3.40
C ARG A 17 5.16 7.54 3.88
N TYR A 18 6.13 7.89 4.71
CA TYR A 18 7.04 6.92 5.32
C TYR A 18 6.29 5.93 6.22
N LEU A 19 5.44 6.41 7.12
CA LEU A 19 4.61 5.55 7.97
C LEU A 19 3.64 4.68 7.17
N SER A 20 3.01 5.21 6.12
CA SER A 20 2.17 4.41 5.23
C SER A 20 2.97 3.31 4.53
N GLY A 21 4.22 3.60 4.16
CA GLY A 21 5.17 2.61 3.62
C GLY A 21 5.54 1.52 4.60
N VAL A 22 5.84 1.89 5.86
CA VAL A 22 6.25 0.96 6.93
C VAL A 22 5.09 0.11 7.43
N LEU A 23 3.90 0.69 7.60
CA LEU A 23 2.68 -0.01 8.04
C LEU A 23 2.03 -0.82 6.90
N GLY A 24 2.52 -0.69 5.67
CA GLY A 24 1.94 -1.34 4.49
C GLY A 24 0.59 -0.77 4.06
N ALA A 25 0.19 0.40 4.57
CA ALA A 25 -1.02 1.11 4.14
C ALA A 25 -0.93 1.57 2.68
N ASP A 26 0.28 1.63 2.10
CA ASP A 26 0.50 1.94 0.69
C ASP A 26 0.45 0.71 -0.24
N ALA A 27 0.17 -0.49 0.29
CA ALA A 27 0.19 -1.73 -0.47
C ALA A 27 -0.76 -1.74 -1.67
N TYR A 28 -1.97 -1.17 -1.52
CA TYR A 28 -2.93 -1.10 -2.62
C TYR A 28 -2.45 -0.14 -3.73
N ALA A 29 -1.79 0.97 -3.36
CA ALA A 29 -1.21 1.89 -4.34
C ALA A 29 -0.08 1.22 -5.15
N LYS A 30 0.80 0.47 -4.48
CA LYS A 30 1.84 -0.36 -5.12
C LYS A 30 1.23 -1.42 -6.04
N TYR A 31 0.12 -2.06 -5.63
CA TYR A 31 -0.60 -3.00 -6.49
C TYR A 31 -1.11 -2.34 -7.77
N LEU A 32 -1.71 -1.16 -7.69
CA LEU A 32 -2.19 -0.43 -8.87
C LEU A 32 -1.04 -0.01 -9.80
N GLU A 33 0.08 0.43 -9.24
CA GLU A 33 1.29 0.74 -10.01
C GLU A 33 1.80 -0.49 -10.74
N HIS A 34 1.92 -1.63 -10.03
CA HIS A 34 2.31 -2.90 -10.64
C HIS A 34 1.31 -3.35 -11.70
N HIS A 35 0.00 -3.26 -11.44
CA HIS A 35 -1.04 -3.63 -12.40
C HIS A 35 -0.95 -2.81 -13.70
N ARG A 36 -0.66 -1.50 -13.58
CA ARG A 36 -0.44 -0.61 -14.73
C ARG A 36 0.85 -0.95 -15.47
N ALA A 37 1.93 -1.21 -14.75
CA ALA A 37 3.23 -1.54 -15.33
C ALA A 37 3.23 -2.91 -16.03
N SER A 38 2.53 -3.89 -15.47
CA SER A 38 2.42 -5.25 -16.00
C SER A 38 1.49 -5.37 -17.21
N GLY A 39 0.80 -4.29 -17.61
CA GLY A 39 -0.01 -4.26 -18.82
C GLY A 39 -1.22 -5.20 -18.81
N HIS A 40 -1.77 -5.51 -17.62
CA HIS A 40 -2.96 -6.35 -17.53
C HIS A 40 -4.14 -5.70 -18.27
N SER A 41 -4.79 -6.45 -19.16
CA SER A 41 -5.94 -6.02 -19.95
C SER A 41 -7.25 -5.94 -19.14
N GLY A 42 -7.27 -6.45 -17.90
CA GLY A 42 -8.45 -6.49 -17.03
C GLY A 42 -8.54 -5.27 -16.11
N PRO A 43 -9.73 -4.98 -15.54
CA PRO A 43 -9.83 -4.00 -14.47
C PRO A 43 -9.06 -4.48 -13.23
N PRO A 44 -8.35 -3.58 -12.51
CA PRO A 44 -7.71 -3.95 -11.25
C PRO A 44 -8.76 -4.32 -10.19
N LEU A 45 -8.36 -5.13 -9.22
CA LEU A 45 -9.17 -5.45 -8.04
C LEU A 45 -9.52 -4.17 -7.29
N THR A 46 -10.71 -4.14 -6.70
CA THR A 46 -11.04 -3.07 -5.75
C THR A 46 -10.20 -3.21 -4.47
N GLU A 47 -10.06 -2.12 -3.71
CA GLU A 47 -9.27 -2.11 -2.48
C GLU A 47 -9.70 -3.20 -1.48
N ARG A 48 -11.02 -3.39 -1.29
CA ARG A 48 -11.56 -4.43 -0.41
C ARG A 48 -11.21 -5.83 -0.91
N GLU A 49 -11.31 -6.07 -2.21
CA GLU A 49 -10.98 -7.36 -2.81
C GLU A 49 -9.49 -7.67 -2.70
N PHE A 50 -8.64 -6.66 -2.90
CA PHE A 50 -7.19 -6.77 -2.71
C PHE A 50 -6.84 -7.19 -1.27
N TRP A 51 -7.45 -6.54 -0.27
CA TRP A 51 -7.18 -6.89 1.13
C TRP A 51 -7.72 -8.27 1.53
N ARG A 52 -8.88 -8.65 0.99
CA ARG A 52 -9.43 -10.00 1.17
C ARG A 52 -8.49 -11.05 0.57
N ASP A 53 -8.17 -10.93 -0.72
CA ASP A 53 -7.27 -11.85 -1.44
C ASP A 53 -5.89 -11.95 -0.77
N ARG A 54 -5.34 -10.82 -0.28
CA ARG A 54 -4.09 -10.81 0.47
C ARG A 54 -4.18 -11.60 1.78
N THR A 55 -5.29 -11.49 2.50
CA THR A 55 -5.53 -12.24 3.73
C THR A 55 -5.73 -13.71 3.42
N ASP A 56 -6.54 -14.03 2.43
CA ASP A 56 -6.82 -15.40 1.98
C ASP A 56 -5.52 -16.11 1.57
N ARG A 57 -4.62 -15.44 0.85
CA ARG A 57 -3.31 -16.01 0.50
C ARG A 57 -2.43 -16.29 1.70
N GLN A 58 -2.46 -15.43 2.72
CA GLN A 58 -1.71 -15.63 3.97
C GLN A 58 -2.30 -16.77 4.81
N ASP A 59 -3.62 -16.92 4.81
CA ASP A 59 -4.31 -18.00 5.51
C ASP A 59 -4.09 -19.34 4.81
N ALA A 60 -4.20 -19.37 3.46
CA ALA A 60 -4.00 -20.57 2.65
C ALA A 60 -2.52 -20.99 2.53
N ASN A 61 -1.58 -20.05 2.64
CA ASN A 61 -0.15 -20.32 2.64
C ASN A 61 0.45 -19.76 3.93
N PRO A 62 0.23 -20.42 5.08
CA PRO A 62 0.81 -20.01 6.35
C PRO A 62 2.30 -20.37 6.35
N GLN A 63 3.09 -19.59 5.62
CA GLN A 63 4.52 -19.81 5.44
C GLN A 63 5.17 -19.58 6.82
N GLY A 64 5.52 -20.68 7.50
CA GLY A 64 5.99 -20.65 8.89
C GLY A 64 5.22 -21.54 9.87
N ARG A 65 4.22 -22.31 9.43
CA ARG A 65 3.64 -23.41 10.22
C ARG A 65 4.37 -24.74 9.98
N CYS A 66 5.70 -24.74 10.06
CA CYS A 66 6.42 -25.92 10.51
C CYS A 66 6.64 -25.70 12.02
N CYS A 67 6.15 -26.59 12.89
CA CYS A 67 6.92 -27.78 13.27
C CYS A 67 8.35 -27.40 13.64
#